data_AF-A0AA39DKB0-F1
#
_entry.id   AF-A0AA39DKB0-F1
#
_cell.length_a   1.000
_cell.length_b   1.000
_cell.length_c   1.000
_cell.angle_alpha   90.00
_cell.angle_beta   90.00
_cell.angle_gamma   90.00
#
_symmetry.space_group_name_H-M   'P 1'
#
loop_
_entity.id
_entity.type
_entity.pdbx_description
1 polymer ?
#
loop_
_entity_poly.entity_id
_entity_poly.type
_entity_poly.pdbx_seq_one_letter_code
_entity_poly.pdbx_strand_id
1 'polypeptide(L)'
;MDFNYVLRVPWNSSNCHNFVSQGSTTKNSKYPCCTTLISLFSVALAQRLKETSLFRLPDVSTSQSCLLDFQSKLNSLPLPNNLASSCFKPQQFVIGPNICAGVQKISDWVAKLGRSTALDGNCRADLTNLTACDACVKAGFQVQSKLIEIDGKKSHSTNCFYFTVLYAAGVVNEAGPESNGVLSCILGVPLVPHNKF
;
A
#
# COMPACT_ATOMS: atom_id res chain seq x y z
N MET A 1 -11.70 8.81 0.22
CA MET A 1 -11.35 7.39 0.35
C MET A 1 -12.04 6.87 1.59
N ASP A 2 -12.49 5.61 1.62
CA ASP A 2 -13.03 5.00 2.83
C ASP A 2 -11.91 4.31 3.64
N PHE A 3 -11.84 4.61 4.94
CA PHE A 3 -10.89 4.01 5.89
C PHE A 3 -11.57 3.12 6.94
N ASN A 4 -12.88 2.86 6.84
CA ASN A 4 -13.61 2.02 7.79
C ASN A 4 -13.04 0.60 7.91
N TYR A 5 -12.39 0.08 6.85
CA TYR A 5 -11.73 -1.22 6.89
C TYR A 5 -10.69 -1.34 7.99
N VAL A 6 -10.07 -0.23 8.44
CA VAL A 6 -9.08 -0.21 9.54
C VAL A 6 -9.64 -0.84 10.82
N LEU A 7 -10.97 -0.77 11.01
CA LEU A 7 -11.68 -1.34 12.16
C LEU A 7 -12.25 -2.74 11.87
N ARG A 8 -12.31 -3.15 10.60
CA ARG A 8 -12.91 -4.43 10.17
C ARG A 8 -11.87 -5.52 9.92
N VAL A 9 -10.74 -5.16 9.30
CA VAL A 9 -9.71 -6.14 8.92
C VAL A 9 -8.91 -6.55 10.17
N PRO A 10 -8.51 -7.83 10.29
CA PRO A 10 -7.85 -8.33 11.49
C PRO A 10 -6.35 -8.03 11.46
N TRP A 11 -5.95 -6.76 11.41
CA TRP A 11 -4.54 -6.38 11.39
C TRP A 11 -3.92 -6.34 12.79
N ASN A 12 -2.65 -6.72 12.89
CA ASN A 12 -1.90 -6.73 14.14
C ASN A 12 -1.32 -5.33 14.42
N SER A 13 -1.86 -4.68 15.44
CA SER A 13 -1.47 -3.33 15.86
C SER A 13 -0.42 -3.30 16.97
N SER A 14 0.13 -4.44 17.41
CA SER A 14 1.11 -4.51 18.51
C SER A 14 2.33 -3.60 18.29
N ASN A 15 2.80 -3.48 17.05
CA ASN A 15 3.92 -2.60 16.70
C ASN A 15 3.65 -1.11 16.94
N CYS A 16 2.38 -0.70 17.05
CA CYS A 16 1.98 0.71 17.16
C CYS A 16 1.56 1.15 18.57
N HIS A 17 1.40 0.24 19.53
CA HIS A 17 0.94 0.59 20.88
C HIS A 17 1.96 1.45 21.66
N ASN A 18 3.24 1.09 21.58
CA ASN A 18 4.34 1.80 22.25
C ASN A 18 5.05 2.79 21.33
N PHE A 19 4.31 3.43 20.42
CA PHE A 19 4.88 4.39 19.50
C PHE A 19 5.29 5.66 20.25
N VAL A 20 6.58 5.97 20.25
CA VAL A 20 7.13 7.18 20.88
C VAL A 20 7.54 8.16 19.79
N SER A 21 6.84 9.28 19.69
CA SER A 21 7.15 10.37 18.76
C SER A 21 8.30 11.24 19.29
N GLN A 22 9.53 10.72 19.21
CA GLN A 22 10.81 11.39 19.52
C GLN A 22 11.08 11.79 20.99
N GLY A 23 12.30 11.49 21.45
CA GLY A 23 12.83 11.75 22.79
C GLY A 23 13.64 10.58 23.37
N SER A 24 13.36 9.36 22.93
CA SER A 24 14.09 8.15 23.33
C SER A 24 15.02 7.68 22.21
N THR A 25 16.24 7.33 22.57
CA THR A 25 17.33 6.80 21.72
C THR A 25 17.01 5.48 21.03
N THR A 26 15.85 4.87 21.29
CA THR A 26 15.41 3.64 20.63
C THR A 26 14.72 3.95 19.30
N LYS A 27 15.52 4.08 18.23
CA LYS A 27 15.09 4.14 16.81
C LYS A 27 14.20 2.95 16.36
N ASN A 28 14.00 1.94 17.22
CA ASN A 28 13.54 0.61 16.84
C ASN A 28 12.01 0.43 16.73
N SER A 29 11.16 1.23 17.39
CA SER A 29 9.69 1.05 17.33
C SER A 29 8.97 1.90 16.28
N LYS A 30 9.57 3.01 15.83
CA LYS A 30 8.97 3.89 14.81
C LYS A 30 8.82 3.20 13.45
N TYR A 31 9.87 2.49 13.03
CA TYR A 31 9.93 1.91 11.69
C TYR A 31 8.89 0.79 11.48
N PRO A 32 8.74 -0.22 12.38
CA PRO A 32 7.74 -1.27 12.21
C PRO A 32 6.29 -0.77 12.19
N CYS A 33 5.94 0.20 13.04
CA CYS A 33 4.60 0.79 13.02
C CYS A 33 4.34 1.56 11.72
N CYS A 34 5.24 2.46 11.31
CA CYS A 34 5.04 3.22 10.09
C CYS A 34 4.97 2.33 8.83
N THR A 35 5.72 1.22 8.79
CA THR A 35 5.62 0.21 7.73
C THR A 35 4.25 -0.48 7.74
N THR A 36 3.74 -0.86 8.92
CA THR A 36 2.39 -1.44 9.04
C THR A 36 1.31 -0.45 8.58
N LEU A 37 1.44 0.82 8.97
CA LEU A 37 0.47 1.87 8.62
C LEU A 37 0.50 2.23 7.14
N ILE A 38 1.65 2.20 6.46
CA ILE A 38 1.70 2.47 5.01
C ILE A 38 1.04 1.32 4.24
N SER A 39 1.23 0.08 4.69
CA SER A 39 0.53 -1.09 4.13
C SER A 39 -0.98 -0.98 4.29
N LEU A 40 -1.47 -0.60 5.49
CA LEU A 40 -2.89 -0.35 5.70
C LEU A 40 -3.40 0.79 4.83
N PHE A 41 -2.76 1.95 4.84
CA PHE A 41 -3.16 3.08 4.00
C PHE A 41 -3.22 2.72 2.50
N SER A 42 -2.35 1.81 2.05
CA SER A 42 -2.31 1.32 0.68
C SER A 42 -3.56 0.51 0.28
N VAL A 43 -4.31 -0.06 1.22
CA VAL A 43 -5.63 -0.68 0.96
C VAL A 43 -6.58 0.36 0.33
N ALA A 44 -6.68 1.53 0.96
CA ALA A 44 -7.54 2.61 0.48
C ALA A 44 -7.06 3.17 -0.88
N LEU A 45 -5.74 3.28 -1.06
CA LEU A 45 -5.16 3.72 -2.33
C LEU A 45 -5.41 2.72 -3.46
N ALA A 46 -5.33 1.42 -3.18
CA ALA A 46 -5.59 0.36 -4.16
C ALA A 46 -7.07 0.35 -4.57
N GLN A 47 -7.98 0.47 -3.60
CA GLN A 47 -9.41 0.62 -3.87
C GLN A 47 -9.69 1.87 -4.71
N ARG A 48 -9.10 3.01 -4.35
CA ARG A 48 -9.25 4.24 -5.14
C ARG A 48 -8.68 4.10 -6.55
N LEU A 49 -7.54 3.43 -6.72
CA LEU A 49 -6.97 3.18 -8.05
C LEU A 49 -7.97 2.42 -8.93
N LYS A 50 -8.64 1.40 -8.39
CA LYS A 50 -9.70 0.67 -9.09
C LYS A 50 -10.85 1.58 -9.52
N GLU A 51 -11.29 2.47 -8.62
CA GLU A 51 -12.45 3.34 -8.82
C GLU A 51 -12.18 4.53 -9.75
N THR A 52 -11.01 5.15 -9.62
CA THR A 52 -10.70 6.43 -10.28
C THR A 52 -9.61 6.32 -11.34
N SER A 53 -9.01 5.14 -11.51
CA SER A 53 -7.86 4.90 -12.40
C SER A 53 -6.61 5.72 -12.08
N LEU A 54 -6.49 6.34 -10.90
CA LEU A 54 -5.36 7.22 -10.53
C LEU A 54 -4.49 6.57 -9.45
N PHE A 55 -3.18 6.47 -9.68
CA PHE A 55 -2.23 5.84 -8.76
C PHE A 55 -1.95 6.64 -7.48
N ARG A 56 -2.14 7.96 -7.53
CA ARG A 56 -1.86 8.89 -6.43
C ARG A 56 -2.99 9.90 -6.28
N LEU A 57 -2.96 10.65 -5.18
CA LEU A 57 -3.93 11.69 -4.83
C LEU A 57 -3.68 12.96 -5.66
N PRO A 58 -4.72 13.74 -5.99
CA PRO A 58 -4.60 14.87 -6.90
C PRO A 58 -3.73 16.01 -6.37
N ASP A 59 -3.76 16.25 -5.05
CA ASP A 59 -3.08 17.38 -4.43
C ASP A 59 -2.78 17.13 -2.93
N VAL A 60 -1.97 18.03 -2.35
CA VAL A 60 -1.51 17.95 -0.96
C VAL A 60 -2.66 18.11 0.04
N SER A 61 -3.65 18.96 -0.26
CA SER A 61 -4.81 19.19 0.62
C SER A 61 -5.65 17.91 0.72
N THR A 62 -5.94 17.29 -0.43
CA THR A 62 -6.60 15.99 -0.48
C THR A 62 -5.81 14.93 0.29
N SER A 63 -4.49 14.88 0.13
CA SER A 63 -3.66 13.95 0.90
C SER A 63 -3.68 14.22 2.40
N GLN A 64 -3.72 15.48 2.82
CA GLN A 64 -3.77 15.83 4.23
C GLN A 64 -5.11 15.43 4.85
N SER A 65 -6.23 15.73 4.18
CA SER A 65 -7.56 15.28 4.62
C SER A 65 -7.63 13.76 4.73
N CYS A 66 -7.10 13.02 3.76
CA CYS A 66 -7.07 11.56 3.83
C CYS A 66 -6.25 11.03 5.02
N LEU A 67 -5.14 11.68 5.36
CA LEU A 67 -4.33 11.29 6.52
C LEU A 67 -5.04 11.60 7.85
N LEU A 68 -5.80 12.69 7.91
CA LEU A 68 -6.64 13.02 9.07
C LEU A 68 -7.78 12.01 9.25
N ASP A 69 -8.46 11.64 8.16
CA ASP A 69 -9.51 10.62 8.18
C ASP A 69 -8.96 9.25 8.61
N PHE A 70 -7.78 8.88 8.10
CA PHE A 70 -7.09 7.66 8.52
C PHE A 70 -6.74 7.69 10.01
N GLN A 71 -6.19 8.81 10.51
CA GLN A 71 -5.92 8.98 11.94
C GLN A 71 -7.19 8.89 12.79
N SER A 72 -8.32 9.44 12.31
CA SER A 72 -9.61 9.35 13.01
C SER A 72 -10.05 7.90 13.22
N LYS A 73 -9.81 7.01 12.23
CA LYS A 73 -10.06 5.57 12.40
C LYS A 73 -9.07 4.94 13.37
N LEU A 74 -7.79 5.29 13.32
CA LEU A 74 -6.79 4.82 14.30
C LEU A 74 -7.12 5.25 15.73
N ASN A 75 -7.68 6.45 15.93
CA ASN A 75 -8.11 6.94 17.25
C ASN A 75 -9.26 6.13 17.86
N SER A 76 -9.97 5.33 17.07
CA SER A 76 -10.99 4.42 17.56
C SER A 76 -10.40 3.12 18.13
N LEU A 77 -9.08 2.94 18.04
CA LEU A 77 -8.30 1.85 18.62
C LEU A 77 -7.47 2.38 19.80
N PRO A 78 -7.00 1.52 20.73
CA PRO A 78 -6.14 1.93 21.84
C PRO A 78 -4.70 2.23 21.37
N LEU A 79 -4.54 3.22 20.50
CA LEU A 79 -3.30 3.62 19.84
C LEU A 79 -3.01 5.12 20.01
N PRO A 80 -1.75 5.55 19.85
CA PRO A 80 -1.42 6.98 19.89
C PRO A 80 -2.16 7.81 18.82
N ASN A 81 -2.52 9.04 19.20
CA ASN A 81 -3.36 9.91 18.38
C ASN A 81 -2.60 10.70 17.29
N ASN A 82 -1.29 10.47 17.17
CA ASN A 82 -0.39 11.18 16.26
C ASN A 82 0.38 10.25 15.33
N LEU A 83 -0.07 9.00 15.15
CA LEU A 83 0.62 8.00 14.33
C LEU A 83 0.78 8.44 12.87
N ALA A 84 -0.31 8.85 12.22
CA ALA A 84 -0.30 9.24 10.81
C ALA A 84 0.62 10.44 10.56
N SER A 85 0.53 11.48 11.40
CA SER A 85 1.38 12.67 11.28
C SER A 85 2.83 12.39 11.64
N SER A 86 3.10 11.43 12.53
CA SER A 86 4.47 11.03 12.90
C SER A 86 5.15 10.14 11.86
N CYS A 87 4.36 9.38 11.09
CA CYS A 87 4.85 8.44 10.08
C CYS A 87 4.91 9.05 8.68
N PHE A 88 4.02 9.97 8.34
CA PHE A 88 3.77 10.34 6.95
C PHE A 88 3.88 11.84 6.69
N LYS A 89 4.37 12.17 5.50
CA LYS A 89 4.31 13.51 4.92
C LYS A 89 3.27 13.51 3.80
N PRO A 90 2.27 14.41 3.78
CA PRO A 90 1.23 14.41 2.75
C PRO A 90 1.77 14.39 1.31
N GLN A 91 2.89 15.06 1.04
CA GLN A 91 3.51 15.16 -0.28
C GLN A 91 3.85 13.80 -0.89
N GLN A 92 4.10 12.76 -0.09
CA GLN A 92 4.49 11.44 -0.59
C GLN A 92 3.36 10.69 -1.30
N PHE A 93 2.11 11.14 -1.16
CA PHE A 93 0.93 10.48 -1.75
C PHE A 93 0.35 11.24 -2.94
N VAL A 94 0.93 12.37 -3.32
CA VAL A 94 0.41 13.24 -4.37
C VAL A 94 0.95 12.82 -5.74
N ILE A 95 0.14 13.04 -6.76
CA ILE A 95 0.46 12.75 -8.15
C ILE A 95 1.57 13.66 -8.65
N GLY A 96 2.43 13.12 -9.51
CA GLY A 96 3.52 13.88 -10.11
C GLY A 96 4.16 13.11 -11.27
N PRO A 97 4.57 13.80 -12.34
CA PRO A 97 5.10 13.14 -13.55
C PRO A 97 6.49 12.52 -13.33
N ASN A 98 7.21 12.94 -12.29
CA ASN A 98 8.58 12.50 -12.01
C ASN A 98 8.61 11.53 -10.81
N ILE A 99 7.77 10.49 -10.83
CA ILE A 99 7.62 9.54 -9.72
C ILE A 99 7.99 8.11 -10.12
N CYS A 100 7.40 7.57 -11.20
CA CYS A 100 7.75 6.26 -11.76
C CYS A 100 7.27 6.16 -13.22
N ALA A 101 8.20 6.23 -14.16
CA ALA A 101 7.98 6.12 -15.61
C ALA A 101 6.90 7.08 -16.16
N GLY A 102 6.61 8.17 -15.46
CA GLY A 102 5.52 9.09 -15.77
C GLY A 102 4.12 8.54 -15.53
N VAL A 103 3.98 7.36 -14.90
CA VAL A 103 2.69 6.73 -14.65
C VAL A 103 1.88 7.55 -13.65
N GLN A 104 0.68 7.93 -14.05
CA GLN A 104 -0.27 8.65 -13.21
C GLN A 104 -1.62 7.94 -13.18
N LYS A 105 -1.99 7.33 -14.31
CA LYS A 105 -3.24 6.59 -14.53
C LYS A 105 -3.00 5.16 -14.98
N ILE A 106 -4.04 4.31 -14.88
CA ILE A 106 -4.04 2.95 -15.45
C ILE A 106 -3.75 2.97 -16.96
N SER A 107 -4.23 3.97 -17.71
CA SER A 107 -3.91 4.12 -19.13
C SER A 107 -2.41 4.28 -19.38
N ASP A 108 -1.70 5.01 -18.52
CA ASP A 108 -0.25 5.22 -18.64
C ASP A 108 0.49 3.92 -18.34
N TRP A 109 0.05 3.19 -17.30
CA TRP A 109 0.55 1.86 -16.97
C TRP A 109 0.43 0.91 -18.18
N VAL A 110 -0.75 0.84 -18.79
CA VAL A 110 -1.00 0.00 -19.98
C VAL A 110 -0.17 0.46 -21.17
N ALA A 111 0.02 1.77 -21.37
CA ALA A 111 0.85 2.30 -22.43
C ALA A 111 2.34 1.96 -22.24
N LYS A 112 2.82 1.82 -21.00
CA LYS A 112 4.22 1.47 -20.69
C LYS A 112 4.49 -0.03 -20.67
N LEU A 113 3.55 -0.82 -20.15
CA LEU A 113 3.77 -2.24 -19.85
C LEU A 113 2.94 -3.19 -20.71
N GLY A 114 2.00 -2.68 -21.50
CA GLY A 114 1.03 -3.47 -22.25
C GLY A 114 -0.25 -3.78 -21.46
N ARG A 115 -1.20 -4.44 -22.12
CA ARG A 115 -2.51 -4.80 -21.55
C ARG A 115 -2.45 -5.96 -20.55
N SER A 116 -1.36 -6.72 -20.56
CA SER A 116 -1.17 -7.87 -19.68
C SER A 116 0.29 -7.94 -19.28
N THR A 117 0.52 -8.22 -18.01
CA THR A 117 1.82 -8.32 -17.35
C THR A 117 1.93 -9.65 -16.62
N ALA A 118 3.07 -9.92 -15.99
CA ALA A 118 3.22 -11.10 -15.14
C ALA A 118 2.25 -11.09 -13.95
N LEU A 119 1.77 -9.93 -13.50
CA LEU A 119 0.82 -9.83 -12.39
C LEU A 119 -0.51 -10.49 -12.74
N ASP A 120 -1.03 -10.28 -13.96
CA ASP A 120 -2.34 -10.75 -14.39
C ASP A 120 -2.50 -12.28 -14.32
N GLY A 121 -1.40 -13.01 -14.53
CA GLY A 121 -1.38 -14.47 -14.41
C GLY A 121 -1.13 -14.99 -12.99
N ASN A 122 -0.48 -14.21 -12.12
CA ASN A 122 0.03 -14.70 -10.83
C ASN A 122 -0.67 -14.09 -9.60
N CYS A 123 -1.34 -12.94 -9.74
CA CYS A 123 -1.94 -12.20 -8.64
C CYS A 123 -3.48 -12.15 -8.69
N ARG A 124 -4.10 -12.74 -9.71
CA ARG A 124 -5.55 -12.63 -9.97
C ARG A 124 -6.41 -13.39 -8.95
N ALA A 125 -6.01 -14.62 -8.65
CA ALA A 125 -6.73 -15.53 -7.76
C ALA A 125 -6.47 -15.22 -6.27
N ASP A 126 -7.08 -16.00 -5.37
CA ASP A 126 -6.79 -15.89 -3.93
C ASP A 126 -5.32 -16.22 -3.62
N LEU A 127 -4.73 -15.42 -2.73
CA LEU A 127 -3.31 -15.45 -2.36
C LEU A 127 -3.07 -15.90 -0.92
N THR A 128 -4.07 -16.50 -0.27
CA THR A 128 -3.90 -17.13 1.06
C THR A 128 -2.91 -18.30 1.03
N ASN A 129 -2.73 -18.94 -0.13
CA ASN A 129 -1.72 -19.97 -0.34
C ASN A 129 -0.32 -19.35 -0.55
N LEU A 130 0.67 -19.78 0.24
CA LEU A 130 2.03 -19.23 0.19
C LEU A 130 2.73 -19.39 -1.16
N THR A 131 2.47 -20.47 -1.91
CA THR A 131 3.06 -20.68 -3.24
C THR A 131 2.47 -19.71 -4.27
N ALA A 132 1.16 -19.50 -4.23
CA ALA A 132 0.50 -18.50 -5.07
C ALA A 132 0.97 -17.08 -4.71
N CYS A 133 1.11 -16.80 -3.41
CA CYS A 133 1.65 -15.54 -2.94
C CYS A 133 3.08 -15.28 -3.42
N ASP A 134 3.99 -16.25 -3.28
CA ASP A 134 5.38 -16.14 -3.74
C ASP A 134 5.45 -15.90 -5.26
N ALA A 135 4.62 -16.59 -6.04
CA ALA A 135 4.51 -16.35 -7.49
C ALA A 135 4.05 -14.91 -7.81
N CYS A 136 3.04 -14.40 -7.09
CA CYS A 136 2.59 -13.02 -7.24
C CYS A 136 3.67 -11.99 -6.86
N VAL A 137 4.37 -12.20 -5.74
CA VAL A 137 5.47 -11.34 -5.29
C VAL A 137 6.60 -11.30 -6.32
N LYS A 138 7.00 -12.46 -6.85
CA LYS A 138 7.99 -12.54 -7.94
C LYS A 138 7.54 -11.80 -9.19
N ALA A 139 6.28 -11.96 -9.60
CA ALA A 139 5.71 -11.21 -10.71
C ALA A 139 5.73 -9.69 -10.46
N GLY A 140 5.49 -9.27 -9.21
CA GLY A 140 5.62 -7.88 -8.77
C GLY A 140 7.03 -7.34 -8.98
N PHE A 141 8.06 -8.06 -8.53
CA PHE A 141 9.45 -7.64 -8.76
C PHE A 141 9.81 -7.57 -10.24
N GLN A 142 9.32 -8.50 -11.07
CA GLN A 142 9.54 -8.44 -12.52
C GLN A 142 8.93 -7.18 -13.16
N VAL A 143 7.70 -6.83 -12.80
CA VAL A 143 7.05 -5.62 -13.31
C VAL A 143 7.72 -4.36 -12.78
N GLN A 144 8.08 -4.33 -11.50
CA GLN A 144 8.84 -3.22 -10.92
C GLN A 144 10.17 -3.00 -11.66
N SER A 145 10.93 -4.07 -11.94
CA SER A 145 12.20 -3.96 -12.68
C SER A 145 12.01 -3.32 -14.06
N LYS A 146 10.95 -3.71 -14.80
CA LYS A 146 10.61 -3.09 -16.09
C LYS A 146 10.27 -1.61 -15.95
N LEU A 147 9.50 -1.24 -14.92
CA LEU A 147 9.17 0.17 -14.66
C LEU A 147 10.42 1.00 -14.33
N ILE A 148 11.35 0.45 -13.56
CA ILE A 148 12.62 1.13 -13.24
C ILE A 148 13.47 1.32 -14.49
N GLU A 149 13.51 0.32 -15.37
CA GLU A 149 14.21 0.41 -16.66
C GLU A 149 13.62 1.52 -17.55
N ILE A 150 12.29 1.57 -17.67
CA ILE A 150 11.57 2.59 -18.45
C ILE A 150 11.74 3.99 -17.83
N ASP A 151 11.71 4.10 -16.50
CA ASP A 151 11.85 5.36 -15.79
C ASP A 151 13.28 5.94 -15.90
N GLY A 152 14.29 5.06 -15.93
CA GLY A 152 15.69 5.45 -16.04
C GLY A 152 16.29 6.09 -14.77
N LYS A 153 15.52 6.29 -13.69
CA LYS A 153 16.00 6.85 -12.41
C LYS A 153 15.83 5.84 -11.27
N LYS A 154 16.94 5.21 -10.87
CA LYS A 154 16.94 4.24 -9.76
C LYS A 154 16.42 4.82 -8.42
N SER A 155 16.52 6.13 -8.22
CA SER A 155 15.95 6.83 -7.06
C SER A 155 14.42 6.71 -6.95
N HIS A 156 13.74 6.38 -8.05
CA HIS A 156 12.29 6.16 -8.11
C HIS A 156 11.87 4.71 -7.86
N SER A 157 12.82 3.79 -7.63
CA SER A 157 12.55 2.35 -7.47
C SER A 157 11.47 2.01 -6.43
N THR A 158 11.47 2.71 -5.30
CA THR A 158 10.45 2.55 -4.25
C THR A 158 9.06 3.02 -4.70
N ASN A 159 8.97 4.06 -5.51
CA ASN A 159 7.69 4.49 -6.06
C ASN A 159 7.15 3.48 -7.09
N CYS A 160 8.03 2.95 -7.94
CA CYS A 160 7.65 1.90 -8.88
C CYS A 160 7.21 0.61 -8.18
N PHE A 161 7.82 0.29 -7.04
CA PHE A 161 7.34 -0.79 -6.17
C PHE A 161 5.92 -0.53 -5.69
N TYR A 162 5.65 0.64 -5.10
CA TYR A 162 4.31 0.96 -4.62
C TYR A 162 3.26 0.96 -5.74
N PHE A 163 3.58 1.44 -6.94
CA PHE A 163 2.65 1.35 -8.06
C PHE A 163 2.34 -0.10 -8.42
N THR A 164 3.35 -0.96 -8.43
CA THR A 164 3.17 -2.39 -8.68
C THR A 164 2.26 -3.04 -7.65
N VAL A 165 2.47 -2.73 -6.37
CA VAL A 165 1.63 -3.19 -5.25
C VAL A 165 0.18 -2.72 -5.40
N LEU A 166 -0.04 -1.43 -5.68
CA LEU A 166 -1.37 -0.86 -5.84
C LEU A 166 -2.11 -1.47 -7.04
N TYR A 167 -1.42 -1.65 -8.17
CA TYR A 167 -2.01 -2.27 -9.36
C TYR A 167 -2.39 -3.73 -9.10
N ALA A 168 -1.51 -4.50 -8.46
CA ALA A 168 -1.79 -5.89 -8.11
C ALA A 168 -3.01 -6.01 -7.16
N ALA A 169 -3.06 -5.19 -6.10
CA ALA A 169 -4.11 -5.24 -5.08
C ALA A 169 -5.46 -4.70 -5.56
N GLY A 170 -5.45 -3.60 -6.32
CA GLY A 170 -6.67 -2.88 -6.70
C GLY A 170 -7.23 -3.28 -8.06
N VAL A 171 -6.36 -3.63 -9.02
CA VAL A 171 -6.75 -3.84 -10.42
C VAL A 171 -6.74 -5.32 -10.79
N VAL A 172 -5.69 -6.06 -10.40
CA VAL A 172 -5.48 -7.44 -10.84
C VAL A 172 -6.23 -8.46 -9.98
N ASN A 173 -6.14 -8.35 -8.66
CA ASN A 173 -6.77 -9.33 -7.77
C ASN A 173 -8.30 -9.20 -7.74
N GLU A 174 -9.01 -10.30 -8.01
CA GLU A 174 -10.47 -10.27 -8.13
C GLU A 174 -11.19 -10.14 -6.77
N ALA A 175 -10.60 -10.66 -5.70
CA ALA A 175 -11.16 -10.55 -4.35
C ALA A 175 -11.05 -9.14 -3.76
N GLY A 176 -10.15 -8.32 -4.32
CA GLY A 176 -9.97 -6.91 -3.97
C GLY A 176 -9.10 -6.68 -2.74
N PRO A 177 -8.84 -5.39 -2.42
CA PRO A 177 -7.77 -4.98 -1.51
C PRO A 177 -8.00 -5.29 -0.03
N GLU A 178 -9.24 -5.60 0.37
CA GLU A 178 -9.59 -5.99 1.75
C GLU A 178 -9.55 -7.51 1.99
N SER A 179 -9.32 -8.33 0.96
CA SER A 179 -9.25 -9.79 1.13
C SER A 179 -8.00 -10.22 1.91
N ASN A 180 -8.09 -11.29 2.71
CA ASN A 180 -6.97 -11.76 3.54
C ASN A 180 -5.70 -12.06 2.72
N GLY A 181 -5.85 -12.66 1.54
CA GLY A 181 -4.75 -12.92 0.61
C GLY A 181 -4.07 -11.62 0.17
N VAL A 182 -4.84 -10.61 -0.26
CA VAL A 182 -4.27 -9.33 -0.70
C VAL A 182 -3.65 -8.55 0.45
N LEU A 183 -4.31 -8.50 1.61
CA LEU A 183 -3.81 -7.85 2.81
C LEU A 183 -2.46 -8.42 3.23
N SER A 184 -2.37 -9.74 3.40
CA SER A 184 -1.15 -10.40 3.89
C SER A 184 -0.06 -10.51 2.83
N CYS A 185 -0.41 -10.84 1.58
CA CYS A 185 0.55 -11.12 0.52
C CYS A 185 1.03 -9.85 -0.21
N ILE A 186 0.11 -9.13 -0.86
CA ILE A 186 0.46 -8.01 -1.74
C ILE A 186 0.79 -6.76 -0.92
N LEU A 187 -0.05 -6.45 0.06
CA LEU A 187 0.08 -5.24 0.87
C LEU A 187 1.00 -5.43 2.07
N GLY A 188 1.30 -6.67 2.47
CA GLY A 188 2.17 -6.97 3.61
C GLY A 188 1.61 -6.49 4.95
N VAL A 189 0.28 -6.38 5.07
CA VAL A 189 -0.39 -6.06 6.33
C VAL A 189 -0.22 -7.24 7.29
N PRO A 190 0.42 -7.07 8.46
CA PRO A 190 0.50 -8.13 9.44
C PRO A 190 -0.90 -8.42 9.96
N LEU A 191 -1.37 -9.65 9.81
CA LEU A 191 -2.68 -10.07 10.30
C LEU A 191 -2.55 -10.73 11.68
N VAL A 192 -3.59 -10.61 12.49
CA VAL A 192 -3.74 -11.38 13.73
C VAL A 192 -3.91 -12.84 13.32
N PRO A 193 -3.16 -13.79 13.92
CA PRO A 193 -3.38 -15.20 13.67
C PRO A 193 -4.83 -15.56 13.96
N HIS A 194 -5.48 -16.31 13.08
CA HIS A 194 -6.70 -17.01 13.46
C HIS A 194 -6.32 -18.01 14.56
N ASN A 195 -6.50 -17.63 15.82
CA ASN A 195 -6.49 -18.59 16.91
C ASN A 195 -7.59 -19.60 16.58
N LYS A 196 -7.18 -20.83 16.20
CA LYS A 196 -8.03 -21.99 16.26
C LYS A 196 -8.35 -22.19 17.75
N PHE A 197 -9.47 -21.64 18.20
CA PHE A 197 -10.12 -22.09 19.42
C PHE A 197 -10.82 -23.41 19.12
#